data_AF-A0A4Z0GUX2-F1
#
_entry.id   AF-A0A4Z0GUX2-F1
#
_cell.length_a   1.000
_cell.length_b   1.000
_cell.length_c   1.000
_cell.angle_alpha   90.00
_cell.angle_beta   90.00
_cell.angle_gamma   90.00
#
_symmetry.space_group_name_H-M   'P 1'
#
loop_
_entity.id
_entity.type
_entity.pdbx_description
1 polymer ?
#
loop_
_entity_poly.entity_id
_entity_poly.type
_entity_poly.pdbx_seq_one_letter_code
_entity_poly.pdbx_strand_id
1 'polypeptide(L)' 'MSNLYQFVKASQEGVQTEERIIKAFEPKIKSSLRMTKQTNREDLEQELRVFVLRYVREYDIGRIPGLFELNQIQRKKAQ' A
#
# COMPACT_ATOMS: atom_id res chain seq x y z
N MET A 1 -8.02 -17.16 4.09
CA MET A 1 -6.79 -16.37 3.83
C MET A 1 -7.20 -15.16 2.99
N SER A 2 -7.37 -14.00 3.62
CA SER A 2 -7.77 -12.78 2.91
C SER A 2 -6.54 -12.09 2.33
N ASN A 3 -6.53 -11.83 1.02
CA ASN A 3 -5.41 -11.22 0.31
C ASN A 3 -5.43 -9.69 0.49
N LEU A 4 -4.26 -9.03 0.48
CA LEU A 4 -4.10 -7.56 0.52
C LEU A 4 -5.05 -6.86 -0.47
N TYR A 5 -5.24 -7.44 -1.66
CA TYR A 5 -6.18 -6.95 -2.66
C TYR A 5 -7.61 -6.79 -2.13
N GLN A 6 -8.11 -7.78 -1.39
CA GLN A 6 -9.46 -7.75 -0.82
C GLN A 6 -9.57 -6.69 0.28
N PHE A 7 -8.50 -6.45 1.04
CA PHE A 7 -8.49 -5.41 2.06
C PHE A 7 -8.48 -4.00 1.46
N VAL A 8 -7.73 -3.78 0.38
CA VAL A 8 -7.76 -2.49 -0.33
C VAL A 8 -9.15 -2.22 -0.91
N LYS A 9 -9.76 -3.21 -1.57
CA LYS A 9 -11.14 -3.12 -2.08
C LYS A 9 -12.16 -2.82 -0.97
N ALA A 10 -12.12 -3.56 0.13
CA ALA A 10 -13.04 -3.36 1.26
C ALA A 10 -12.86 -2.00 1.95
N SER A 11 -11.62 -1.49 2.03
CA SER A 11 -11.35 -0.16 2.58
C SER A 11 -11.95 0.95 1.73
N GLN A 12 -11.92 0.80 0.39
CA GLN A 12 -12.56 1.74 -0.54
C GLN A 12 -14.09 1.72 -0.45
N GLU A 13 -14.67 0.60 -0.04
CA GLU A 13 -16.11 0.43 0.18
C GLU A 13 -16.58 0.95 1.56
N GLY A 14 -15.68 1.54 2.36
CA GLY A 14 -15.99 2.12 3.67
C GLY A 14 -16.06 1.11 4.81
N VAL A 15 -15.61 -0.14 4.59
CA VAL A 15 -15.52 -1.14 5.65
C VAL A 15 -14.31 -0.84 6.54
N GLN A 16 -14.52 -0.77 7.86
CA GLN A 16 -13.44 -0.57 8.84
C GLN A 16 -12.43 -1.72 8.77
N THR A 17 -11.31 -1.45 8.10
CA THR A 17 -10.26 -2.41 7.75
C THR A 17 -8.87 -1.87 8.08
N GLU A 18 -8.80 -0.63 8.58
CA GLU A 18 -7.57 0.13 8.82
C GLU A 18 -6.60 -0.61 9.73
N GLU A 19 -7.10 -1.16 10.84
CA GLU A 19 -6.26 -1.88 11.80
C GLU A 19 -5.65 -3.16 11.19
N ARG A 20 -6.43 -3.87 10.37
CA ARG A 20 -5.95 -5.08 9.68
C ARG A 20 -4.91 -4.73 8.60
N ILE A 21 -5.11 -3.63 7.90
CA ILE A 21 -4.17 -3.10 6.92
C ILE A 21 -2.85 -2.72 7.61
N ILE A 22 -2.90 -1.94 8.67
CA ILE A 22 -1.70 -1.57 9.44
C ILE A 22 -0.97 -2.80 9.96
N LYS A 23 -1.69 -3.78 10.53
CA LYS A 23 -1.09 -5.03 11.01
C LYS A 23 -0.42 -5.83 9.88
N ALA A 24 -0.98 -5.82 8.68
CA ALA A 24 -0.36 -6.47 7.52
C ALA A 24 0.92 -5.75 7.04
N PHE A 25 0.97 -4.42 7.16
CA PHE A 25 2.14 -3.62 6.77
C PHE A 25 3.18 -3.44 7.88
N GLU A 26 2.86 -3.74 9.13
CA GLU A 26 3.73 -3.65 10.30
C GLU A 26 5.15 -4.22 10.08
N PRO A 27 5.37 -5.43 9.51
CA PRO A 27 6.72 -5.93 9.27
C PRO A 27 7.53 -5.07 8.30
N LYS A 28 6.87 -4.45 7.31
CA LYS A 28 7.53 -3.54 6.36
C LYS A 28 7.86 -2.21 7.02
N ILE A 29 6.91 -1.64 7.78
CA ILE A 29 7.11 -0.39 8.52
C ILE A 29 8.30 -0.54 9.48
N LYS A 30 8.30 -1.58 10.33
CA LYS A 30 9.39 -1.85 11.28
C LYS A 30 10.74 -2.04 10.61
N SER A 31 10.76 -2.72 9.45
CA SER A 31 11.99 -2.88 8.67
C SER A 31 12.55 -1.54 8.18
N SER A 32 11.69 -0.66 7.67
CA SER A 32 12.08 0.69 7.20
C SER A 32 12.62 1.58 8.31
N LEU A 33 12.15 1.42 9.55
CA LEU A 33 12.62 2.21 10.71
C LEU A 33 14.05 1.87 11.15
N ARG A 34 14.60 0.71 10.75
CA ARG A 34 15.92 0.24 11.22
C ARG A 34 17.05 1.20 10.89
N MET A 35 16.94 1.94 9.79
CA MET A 35 17.95 2.93 9.36
C MET A 35 17.72 4.34 9.93
N THR A 36 16.71 4.52 10.79
CA THR A 36 16.37 5.82 11.39
C THR A 36 16.97 5.94 12.79
N LYS A 37 17.38 7.16 13.18
CA LYS A 37 17.83 7.46 14.55
C LYS A 37 16.73 7.14 15.55
N GLN A 38 17.10 6.54 16.69
CA GLN A 38 16.12 6.09 17.70
C GLN A 38 15.14 7.18 18.13
N THR A 39 15.60 8.41 18.29
CA THR A 39 14.78 9.58 18.67
C THR A 39 13.69 9.92 17.68
N ASN A 40 13.84 9.53 16.40
CA ASN A 40 12.90 9.88 15.34
C ASN A 40 12.05 8.67 14.91
N ARG A 41 12.27 7.49 15.50
CA ARG A 41 11.61 6.24 15.06
C ARG A 41 10.12 6.25 15.37
N GLU A 42 9.72 6.76 16.53
CA GLU A 42 8.32 6.78 16.94
C GLU A 42 7.49 7.72 16.06
N ASP A 43 7.96 8.95 15.87
CA ASP A 43 7.31 9.92 14.98
C ASP A 43 7.20 9.39 13.55
N LEU A 44 8.31 8.86 13.00
CA LEU A 44 8.31 8.29 11.66
C LEU A 44 7.40 7.06 11.55
N GLU A 45 7.31 6.24 12.59
CA GLU A 45 6.39 5.10 12.61
C GLU A 45 4.94 5.56 12.48
N GLN A 46 4.55 6.60 13.21
CA GLN A 46 3.21 7.16 13.14
C GLN A 46 2.91 7.73 11.76
N GLU A 47 3.83 8.53 11.19
CA GLU A 47 3.68 9.08 9.83
C GLU A 47 3.52 7.97 8.79
N LEU A 48 4.35 6.92 8.85
CA LEU A 48 4.27 5.79 7.92
C LEU A 48 2.93 5.07 8.01
N ARG A 49 2.37 4.89 9.22
CA ARG A 49 1.04 4.30 9.39
C ARG A 49 -0.04 5.17 8.75
N VAL A 50 -0.01 6.49 8.99
CA VAL A 50 -0.96 7.43 8.36
C VAL A 50 -0.85 7.39 6.84
N PHE A 51 0.38 7.37 6.30
CA PHE A 51 0.58 7.27 4.86
C PHE A 51 0.05 5.98 4.27
N VAL A 52 0.29 4.83 4.90
CA VAL A 52 -0.24 3.54 4.43
C VAL A 52 -1.77 3.60 4.32
N LEU A 53 -2.45 4.11 5.35
CA LEU A 53 -3.91 4.22 5.33
C LEU A 53 -4.41 5.16 4.23
N ARG A 54 -3.74 6.30 4.06
CA ARG A 54 -4.05 7.26 3.01
C ARG A 54 -3.91 6.63 1.63
N TYR A 55 -2.77 5.99 1.36
CA TYR A 55 -2.53 5.33 0.08
C TYR A 55 -3.54 4.22 -0.19
N VAL A 56 -3.85 3.37 0.79
CA VAL A 56 -4.82 2.29 0.59
C VAL A 56 -6.21 2.82 0.21
N ARG A 57 -6.62 3.97 0.75
CA ARG A 57 -7.89 4.63 0.37
C ARG A 57 -7.83 5.26 -1.02
N GLU A 58 -6.75 5.97 -1.33
CA GLU A 58 -6.61 6.74 -2.58
C GLU A 58 -6.16 5.88 -3.79
N TYR A 59 -5.61 4.69 -3.56
CA TYR A 59 -5.01 3.88 -4.61
C TYR A 59 -6.03 3.22 -5.52
N ASP A 60 -6.14 3.73 -6.74
CA ASP A 60 -7.02 3.16 -7.77
C ASP A 60 -6.39 1.92 -8.41
N ILE A 61 -6.72 0.75 -7.86
CA ILE A 61 -6.35 -0.55 -8.42
C ILE A 61 -6.89 -0.72 -9.85
N GLY A 62 -8.06 -0.17 -10.17
CA GLY A 62 -8.68 -0.32 -11.48
C GLY A 62 -7.93 0.39 -12.60
N ARG A 63 -7.11 1.38 -12.26
CA ARG A 63 -6.26 2.12 -13.21
C ARG A 63 -4.92 1.43 -13.49
N ILE A 64 -4.56 0.41 -12.73
CA ILE A 64 -3.24 -0.23 -12.86
C ILE A 64 -3.33 -1.28 -13.95
N PRO A 65 -2.58 -1.10 -15.06
CA PRO A 65 -2.63 -2.05 -16.14
C PRO A 65 -2.14 -3.42 -15.67
N GLY A 66 -2.91 -4.46 -15.99
CA GLY A 66 -2.50 -5.83 -15.77
C GLY A 66 -1.24 -6.18 -16.55
N LEU A 67 -0.58 -7.29 -16.20
CA LEU A 67 0.65 -7.74 -16.87
C LEU A 67 0.51 -7.80 -18.41
N PHE A 68 -0.63 -8.27 -18.89
CA PHE A 68 -0.91 -8.37 -20.32
C PHE A 68 -1.14 -6.99 -20.98
N GLU A 69 -1.79 -6.07 -20.26
CA GLU A 69 -2.01 -4.70 -20.72
C GLU A 69 -0.69 -3.92 -20.78
N LEU A 70 0.21 -4.14 -19.81
CA LEU A 70 1.57 -3.61 -19.82
C LEU A 70 2.34 -4.05 -21.08
N ASN A 71 2.28 -5.33 -21.44
CA ASN A 71 2.92 -5.84 -22.65
C ASN A 71 2.35 -5.20 -23.93
N GLN A 72 1.05 -4.93 -23.98
CA GLN A 72 0.42 -4.24 -25.10
C GLN A 72 0.83 -2.76 -25.17
N ILE A 73 0.90 -2.08 -24.02
CA ILE A 73 1.37 -0.68 -23.92
C ILE A 73 2.83 -0.58 -24.37
N GLN A 74 3.69 -1.51 -23.97
CA GLN A 74 5.09 -1.53 -24.39
C GLN A 74 5.23 -1.73 -25.91
N ARG A 75 4.46 -2.65 -26.50
CA ARG A 75 4.45 -2.87 -27.96
C ARG A 75 3.95 -1.65 -28.74
N LYS A 76 2.93 -0.95 -28.23
CA LYS A 76 2.42 0.30 -28.83
C LYS A 76 3.40 1.48 -28.75
N LYS A 77 4.35 1.47 -27.81
CA LYS A 77 5.38 2.51 -27.68
C LYS A 77 6.63 2.26 -28.54
N ALA A 78 6.79 1.05 -29.07
CA ALA A 78 7.93 0.65 -29.89
C ALA A 78 7.65 0.76 -31.41
N GLN A 79 6.43 1.14 -31.78
CA GLN A 79 6.01 1.54 -33.13
C GLN A 79 5.92 3.06 -33.19
#